data_AF-A0A7X5VRM2-F1
#
_entry.id   AF-A0A7X5VRM2-F1
#
_cell.length_a   1.000
_cell.length_b   1.000
_cell.length_c   1.000
_cell.angle_alpha   90.00
_cell.angle_beta   90.00
_cell.angle_gamma   90.00
#
_symmetry.space_group_name_H-M   'P 1'
#
loop_
_entity.id
_entity.type
_entity.pdbx_description
1 polymer ?
#
loop_
_entity_poly.entity_id
_entity_poly.type
_entity_poly.pdbx_seq_one_letter_code
_entity_poly.pdbx_strand_id
1 'polypeptide(L)' 'NSPAISRDGKWLAWTGFDDGHQGYQRARLYVMKLDGSGRREIAAGFDRSIAAPRWASDGKSIFFQYNDRGNGK' A
#
# COMPACT_ATOMS: atom_id res chain seq x y z
N ASN A 1 -10.27 1.98 -3.06
CA ASN A 1 -9.34 2.34 -1.98
C ASN A 1 -9.71 1.61 -0.71
N SER A 2 -8.81 0.77 -0.21
CA SER A 2 -9.00 0.02 1.05
C SER A 2 -7.95 0.47 2.07
N PRO A 3 -8.23 1.52 2.86
CA PRO A 3 -7.36 1.90 3.97
C PRO A 3 -7.41 0.82 5.06
N ALA A 4 -6.28 0.57 5.70
CA ALA A 4 -6.16 -0.39 6.81
C ALA A 4 -5.43 0.25 7.98
N ILE A 5 -6.01 0.15 9.17
CA ILE A 5 -5.43 0.66 10.41
C ILE A 5 -4.75 -0.49 11.16
N SER A 6 -3.55 -0.24 11.68
CA SER A 6 -2.84 -1.20 12.52
C SER A 6 -3.61 -1.45 13.82
N ARG A 7 -3.49 -2.65 14.39
CA ARG A 7 -4.24 -3.04 15.59
C ARG A 7 -3.89 -2.21 16.83
N ASP A 8 -2.68 -1.65 16.86
CA ASP A 8 -2.24 -0.72 17.90
C ASP A 8 -2.78 0.70 17.72
N GLY A 9 -3.53 0.97 16.65
CA GLY A 9 -4.07 2.30 16.34
C GLY A 9 -3.01 3.34 16.04
N LYS A 10 -1.76 2.96 15.76
CA LYS A 10 -0.68 3.94 15.52
C LYS A 10 -0.49 4.25 14.05
N TRP A 11 -0.82 3.31 13.17
CA TRP A 11 -0.48 3.37 11.76
C TRP A 11 -1.70 3.20 10.86
N LEU A 12 -1.73 3.98 9.79
CA LEU A 12 -2.63 3.85 8.65
C LEU A 12 -1.83 3.39 7.45
N ALA A 13 -2.30 2.35 6.78
CA ALA A 13 -1.80 1.89 5.50
C ALA A 13 -2.84 2.18 4.41
N TRP A 14 -2.41 2.69 3.26
CA TRP A 14 -3.28 2.91 2.12
C TRP A 14 -2.53 2.74 0.80
N THR A 15 -3.28 2.40 -0.23
CA THR A 15 -2.80 2.41 -1.62
C THR A 15 -3.07 3.76 -2.24
N GLY A 16 -2.06 4.36 -2.85
CA GLY A 16 -2.17 5.60 -3.61
C GLY A 16 -1.53 5.47 -4.98
N PHE A 17 -1.82 6.41 -5.86
CA PHE A 17 -1.16 6.56 -7.14
C PHE A 17 -0.29 7.81 -7.07
N ASP A 18 0.97 7.72 -7.50
CA ASP A 18 1.73 8.93 -7.79
C ASP A 18 1.24 9.42 -9.15
N ASP A 19 0.63 10.60 -9.15
CA ASP A 19 -0.03 11.20 -10.30
C ASP A 19 1.03 11.75 -11.26
N GLY A 20 1.79 10.86 -11.89
CA GLY A 20 2.75 11.17 -12.92
C GLY A 20 2.16 10.75 -14.25
N HIS A 21 1.47 11.67 -14.94
CA HIS A 21 1.07 11.73 -16.36
C HIS A 21 1.54 10.59 -17.31
N GLN A 22 1.32 9.33 -16.95
CA GLN A 22 1.64 8.13 -17.72
C GLN A 22 0.39 7.28 -17.73
N GLY A 23 0.04 6.74 -18.91
CA GLY A 23 -1.17 5.93 -19.12
C GLY A 23 -1.28 4.66 -18.27
N TYR A 24 -0.28 4.36 -17.43
CA TYR A 24 -0.29 3.26 -16.47
C TYR A 24 0.24 3.74 -15.10
N GLN A 25 -0.67 4.07 -14.18
CA GLN A 25 -0.32 4.41 -12.80
C GLN A 25 -0.27 3.14 -11.94
N ARG A 26 0.87 2.91 -11.30
CA ARG A 26 1.05 1.79 -10.37
C ARG A 26 0.50 2.20 -9.02
N ALA A 27 -0.34 1.36 -8.44
CA ALA A 27 -0.78 1.53 -7.06
C ALA A 27 0.40 1.23 -6.12
N ARG A 28 0.80 2.22 -5.34
CA ARG A 28 1.89 2.16 -4.35
C ARG A 28 1.33 2.06 -2.94
N LEU A 29 2.07 1.41 -2.06
CA LEU A 29 1.69 1.22 -0.66
C LEU A 29 2.39 2.24 0.23
N TYR A 30 1.60 3.09 0.87
CA TYR A 30 2.06 4.07 1.83
C TYR A 30 1.58 3.72 3.23
N VAL A 31 2.38 4.12 4.22
CA VAL A 31 1.98 4.15 5.62
C VAL A 31 2.25 5.50 6.23
N MET A 32 1.44 5.87 7.21
CA MET A 32 1.60 7.09 8.01
C MET A 32 1.06 6.82 9.39
N LYS A 33 1.41 7.67 10.35
CA LYS A 33 0.76 7.64 11.65
C LYS A 33 -0.65 8.23 11.55
N LEU A 34 -1.54 7.81 12.44
CA LEU A 34 -2.90 8.39 12.52
C LEU A 34 -2.90 9.89 12.83
N ASP A 35 -1.83 10.42 13.43
CA ASP A 35 -1.66 11.84 13.70
C ASP A 35 -1.31 12.69 12.45
N GLY A 36 -1.13 12.06 11.28
CA GLY A 36 -0.75 12.77 10.05
C GLY A 36 0.75 12.70 9.72
N SER A 37 1.59 12.35 10.68
CA SER A 37 3.05 12.42 10.56
C SER A 37 3.69 11.11 10.10
N GLY A 38 4.95 11.19 9.67
CA GLY A 38 5.74 10.01 9.33
C GLY A 38 5.25 9.21 8.13
N ARG A 39 4.64 9.90 7.14
CA ARG A 39 4.29 9.29 5.85
C ARG A 39 5.54 8.73 5.19
N ARG A 40 5.51 7.44 4.84
CA ARG A 40 6.56 6.77 4.08
C ARG A 40 5.97 5.71 3.15
N GLU A 41 6.65 5.49 2.04
CA GLU A 41 6.36 4.38 1.14
C GLU A 41 7.05 3.11 1.67
N ILE A 42 6.31 1.99 1.78
CA ILE A 42 6.88 0.72 2.29
C ILE A 42 7.47 -0.13 1.17
N ALA A 43 6.96 0.03 -0.05
CA ALA A 43 7.29 -0.80 -1.19
C ALA A 43 7.83 0.02 -2.37
N ALA A 44 8.70 1.00 -2.09
CA ALA A 44 9.21 1.93 -3.11
C ALA A 44 9.96 1.27 -4.27
N GLY A 45 10.52 0.08 -4.05
CA GLY A 45 11.19 -0.72 -5.07
C GLY A 45 10.28 -1.73 -5.79
N PHE A 46 8.99 -1.80 -5.45
CA PHE A 46 8.08 -2.81 -6.00
C PHE A 46 7.49 -2.31 -7.32
N ASP A 47 7.73 -3.06 -8.38
CA ASP A 47 7.43 -2.67 -9.76
C ASP A 47 6.00 -3.01 -10.21
N ARG A 48 5.21 -3.67 -9.35
CA ARG A 48 3.83 -4.11 -9.63
C ARG A 48 2.82 -3.27 -8.85
N SER A 49 1.58 -3.24 -9.36
CA SER A 49 0.48 -2.55 -8.68
C SER A 49 0.03 -3.34 -7.45
N ILE A 50 0.04 -2.67 -6.29
CA ILE A 50 -0.36 -3.22 -5.00
C ILE A 50 -1.84 -2.93 -4.73
N ALA A 51 -2.55 -3.89 -4.17
CA ALA A 51 -3.96 -3.82 -3.79
C ALA A 51 -4.23 -4.45 -2.43
N ALA A 52 -5.36 -4.09 -1.84
CA ALA A 52 -5.91 -4.69 -0.61
C ALA A 52 -4.89 -4.85 0.55
N PRO A 53 -4.22 -3.77 1.00
CA PRO A 53 -3.30 -3.87 2.13
C PRO A 53 -4.06 -4.24 3.41
N ARG A 54 -3.47 -5.13 4.21
CA ARG A 54 -4.00 -5.57 5.50
C ARG A 54 -2.87 -5.70 6.52
N TRP A 55 -3.08 -5.16 7.71
CA TRP A 55 -2.13 -5.34 8.81
C TRP A 55 -2.19 -6.77 9.34
N ALA A 56 -1.03 -7.33 9.60
CA ALA A 56 -0.89 -8.56 10.35
C ALA A 56 -1.35 -8.37 11.79
N SER A 57 -1.69 -9.48 12.45
CA SER A 57 -2.15 -9.48 13.84
C SER A 57 -1.12 -8.90 14.82
N ASP A 58 0.15 -8.86 14.43
CA ASP A 58 1.27 -8.32 15.21
C ASP A 58 1.39 -6.78 15.14
N GLY A 59 0.66 -6.12 14.24
CA GLY A 59 0.77 -4.66 14.00
C GLY A 59 2.10 -4.20 13.41
N LYS A 60 2.98 -5.12 12.99
CA LYS A 60 4.32 -4.82 12.45
C LYS A 60 4.46 -5.18 10.98
N SER A 61 3.70 -6.15 10.51
CA SER A 61 3.72 -6.59 9.12
C SER A 61 2.47 -6.16 8.35
N ILE A 62 2.61 -5.95 7.04
CA ILE A 62 1.51 -5.65 6.13
C ILE A 62 1.50 -6.71 5.04
N PHE A 63 0.37 -7.37 4.88
CA PHE A 63 0.07 -8.21 3.73
C PHE A 63 -0.59 -7.36 2.65
N PHE A 64 -0.25 -7.63 1.41
CA PHE A 64 -0.85 -6.95 0.27
C PHE A 64 -0.96 -7.91 -0.91
N GLN A 65 -1.93 -7.67 -1.77
CA GLN A 65 -2.08 -8.37 -3.03
C GLN A 65 -1.38 -7.54 -4.10
N TYR A 66 -0.86 -8.20 -5.13
CA TYR A 66 -0.37 -7.49 -6.31
C TYR A 66 -0.86 -8.21 -7.55
N ASN A 67 -1.15 -7.43 -8.59
CA ASN A 67 -1.40 -8.00 -9.90
C ASN A 67 -0.05 -8.13 -10.60
N ASP A 68 0.44 -9.36 -10.71
CA ASP A 68 1.33 -9.70 -11.80
C ASP A 68 0.49 -9.72 -13.08
N ARG A 69 1.00 -9.19 -14.19
CA ARG A 69 0.25 -9.25 -15.45
C ARG A 69 -0.17 -10.69 -15.66
N GLY A 70 -1.48 -10.94 -15.71
CA GLY A 70 -2.00 -12.22 -16.14
C GLY A 70 -1.40 -12.49 -17.50
N ASN A 71 -0.59 -13.54 -17.61
CA ASN A 71 -0.62 -14.32 -18.82
C ASN A 71 -2.04 -14.91 -18.86
N GLY A 72 -2.98 -14.12 -19.39
CA GLY A 72 -4.22 -14.65 -19.92
C GLY A 72 -3.79 -15.67 -20.96
N LYS A 73 -4.21 -16.92 -20.77
CA LYS A 73 -4.04 -17.92 -21.82
C LYS A 73 -4.75 -17.46 -23.08
#